data_AF-A0A7T0M4Q6-F1
#
_entry.id   AF-A0A7T0M4Q6-F1
#
_cell.length_a   1.000
_cell.length_b   1.000
_cell.length_c   1.000
_cell.angle_alpha   90.00
_cell.angle_beta   90.00
_cell.angle_gamma   90.00
#
_symmetry.space_group_name_H-M   'P 1'
#
loop_
_entity.id
_entity.type
_entity.pdbx_description
1 polymer ?
#
loop_
_entity_poly.entity_id
_entity_poly.type
_entity_poly.pdbx_seq_one_letter_code
_entity_poly.pdbx_strand_id
1 'polypeptide(L)'
;MKKKKKKIMKFEQLLQIYWSRGFLYGGKVKNFNITLNNLFHESPGINYKSKIKMIKRFEFNFLIFKSSQTLNTLSLDQRKILNMYLSQLISINNNIFELIKYNIIRLYLIKTFKGRCHALGKPVKGQRTWSNASTAYRCNKIIRFFISQVKKNNIIEKKTESLNKKLMKKKLKKSAPKIKMIITKKKKNLWF
;
A
#
# COMPACT_ATOMS: atom_id res chain seq x y z
N MET A 1 -11.24 14.50 12.04
CA MET A 1 -10.86 13.78 10.81
C MET A 1 -9.35 13.94 10.57
N LYS A 2 -8.55 12.87 10.71
CA LYS A 2 -7.12 12.93 10.36
C LYS A 2 -6.99 12.98 8.83
N LYS A 3 -6.53 14.11 8.28
CA LYS A 3 -6.20 14.24 6.85
C LYS A 3 -5.18 13.15 6.50
N LYS A 4 -5.58 12.14 5.70
CA LYS A 4 -4.63 11.17 5.14
C LYS A 4 -3.59 11.96 4.36
N LYS A 5 -2.35 12.00 4.85
CA LYS A 5 -1.22 12.58 4.11
C LYS A 5 -1.18 11.91 2.74
N LYS A 6 -1.43 12.69 1.69
CA LYS A 6 -1.22 12.29 0.30
C LYS A 6 0.23 11.79 0.26
N LYS A 7 0.44 10.52 -0.11
CA LYS A 7 1.79 9.94 -0.17
C LYS A 7 2.48 10.57 -1.38
N ILE A 8 3.03 11.76 -1.18
CA ILE A 8 3.93 12.42 -2.12
C ILE A 8 5.11 11.46 -2.25
N MET A 9 5.45 11.06 -3.49
CA MET A 9 6.69 10.30 -3.69
C MET A 9 7.81 11.08 -3.02
N LYS A 10 8.58 10.42 -2.15
CA LYS A 10 9.74 11.08 -1.57
C LYS A 10 10.64 11.49 -2.73
N PHE A 11 11.09 12.74 -2.73
CA PHE A 11 12.01 13.30 -3.73
C PHE A 11 13.21 12.39 -4.00
N GLU A 12 13.64 11.65 -2.97
CA GLU A 12 14.64 10.56 -3.01
C GLU A 12 14.33 9.47 -4.06
N GLN A 13 13.07 9.04 -4.22
CA GLN A 13 12.68 8.05 -5.24
C GLN A 13 12.78 8.61 -6.65
N LEU A 14 12.54 9.92 -6.80
CA LEU A 14 12.63 10.64 -8.06
C LEU A 14 14.10 10.84 -8.45
N LEU A 15 14.96 11.22 -7.49
CA LEU A 15 16.42 11.29 -7.67
C LEU A 15 17.04 9.93 -8.01
N GLN A 16 16.58 8.84 -7.38
CA GLN A 16 17.02 7.50 -7.75
C GLN A 16 16.80 7.24 -9.24
N ILE A 17 15.66 7.61 -9.84
CA ILE A 17 15.39 7.42 -11.28
C ILE A 17 16.41 8.12 -12.18
N TYR A 18 16.88 9.30 -11.80
CA TYR A 18 17.85 10.08 -12.59
C TYR A 18 19.29 9.59 -12.41
N TRP A 19 19.61 8.96 -11.27
CA TRP A 19 20.96 8.52 -10.92
C TRP A 19 21.14 6.98 -10.93
N SER A 20 20.10 6.20 -11.24
CA SER A 20 20.07 4.77 -10.86
C SER A 20 20.83 3.83 -11.78
N ARG A 21 21.58 2.96 -11.11
CA ARG A 21 21.98 1.61 -11.53
C ARG A 21 20.80 0.63 -11.73
N GLY A 22 19.57 1.13 -11.90
CA GLY A 22 18.32 0.37 -11.92
C GLY A 22 17.18 1.11 -12.62
N PHE A 23 16.04 0.44 -12.79
CA PHE A 23 14.82 0.98 -13.41
C PHE A 23 13.63 0.85 -12.47
N LEU A 24 12.64 1.73 -12.65
CA LEU A 24 11.44 1.70 -11.82
C LEU A 24 10.27 1.05 -12.57
N TYR A 25 9.60 0.12 -11.91
CA TYR A 25 8.47 -0.59 -12.48
C TYR A 25 7.47 -1.03 -11.41
N GLY A 26 6.18 -0.69 -11.59
CA GLY A 26 5.10 -1.11 -10.69
C GLY A 26 5.30 -0.70 -9.22
N GLY A 27 5.90 0.48 -9.00
CA GLY A 27 6.19 1.01 -7.66
C GLY A 27 7.40 0.38 -6.96
N LYS A 28 8.20 -0.42 -7.68
CA LYS A 28 9.45 -1.01 -7.16
C LYS A 28 10.63 -0.62 -8.05
N VAL A 29 11.78 -0.40 -7.43
CA VAL A 29 13.06 -0.24 -8.12
C VAL A 29 13.65 -1.63 -8.34
N LYS A 30 14.10 -1.91 -9.56
CA LYS A 30 14.78 -3.16 -9.96
C LYS A 30 16.16 -2.84 -10.52
N ASN A 31 17.11 -3.74 -10.32
CA ASN A 31 18.46 -3.60 -10.87
C ASN A 31 18.50 -4.04 -12.34
N PHE A 32 19.43 -3.49 -13.13
CA PHE A 32 19.65 -3.93 -14.52
C PHE A 32 20.39 -5.28 -14.63
N ASN A 33 20.86 -5.85 -13.51
CA ASN A 33 21.44 -7.19 -13.44
C ASN A 33 20.37 -8.30 -13.52
N ILE A 34 19.42 -8.16 -14.44
CA ILE A 34 18.32 -9.08 -14.68
C ILE A 34 18.30 -9.36 -16.18
N THR A 35 18.05 -10.60 -16.58
CA THR A 35 17.86 -10.95 -18.00
C THR A 35 16.54 -10.43 -18.52
N LEU A 36 16.42 -10.26 -19.83
CA LEU A 36 15.17 -9.81 -20.45
C LEU A 36 14.00 -10.72 -20.05
N ASN A 37 14.19 -12.05 -20.08
CA ASN A 37 13.16 -13.03 -19.73
C ASN A 37 12.69 -12.89 -18.27
N ASN A 38 13.63 -12.75 -17.34
CA ASN A 38 13.31 -12.58 -15.92
C ASN A 38 12.57 -11.27 -15.67
N LEU A 39 12.93 -10.20 -16.37
CA LEU A 39 12.19 -8.94 -16.31
C LEU A 39 10.72 -9.17 -16.65
N PHE A 40 10.41 -9.88 -17.75
CA PHE A 40 9.03 -10.14 -18.16
C PHE A 40 8.29 -11.12 -17.25
N HIS A 41 8.97 -12.13 -16.71
CA HIS A 41 8.37 -13.11 -15.80
C HIS A 41 7.98 -12.50 -14.45
N GLU A 42 8.84 -11.65 -13.90
CA GLU A 42 8.61 -11.03 -12.59
C GLU A 42 7.74 -9.77 -12.63
N SER A 43 7.55 -9.18 -13.81
CA SER A 43 6.87 -7.89 -13.96
C SER A 43 5.38 -8.08 -14.23
N PRO A 44 4.50 -7.84 -13.24
CA PRO A 44 3.08 -8.08 -13.40
C PRO A 44 2.45 -7.16 -14.45
N GLY A 45 1.58 -7.71 -15.28
CA GLY A 45 0.83 -6.95 -16.29
C GLY A 45 1.56 -6.74 -17.61
N ILE A 46 2.80 -7.23 -17.74
CA ILE A 46 3.48 -7.35 -19.02
C ILE A 46 3.53 -8.84 -19.39
N ASN A 47 3.16 -9.14 -20.64
CA ASN A 47 3.15 -10.51 -21.15
C ASN A 47 4.02 -10.62 -22.42
N TYR A 48 4.11 -11.81 -22.99
CA TYR A 48 4.84 -12.12 -24.22
C TYR A 48 4.56 -11.15 -25.38
N LYS A 49 3.30 -10.74 -25.57
CA LYS A 49 2.95 -9.74 -26.60
C LYS A 49 3.64 -8.39 -26.36
N SER A 50 3.68 -7.94 -25.11
CA SER A 50 4.39 -6.71 -24.73
C SER A 50 5.90 -6.87 -24.88
N LYS A 51 6.43 -8.07 -24.60
CA LYS A 51 7.84 -8.41 -24.85
C LYS A 51 8.21 -8.25 -26.32
N ILE A 52 7.43 -8.85 -27.23
CA ILE A 52 7.68 -8.73 -28.67
C ILE A 52 7.65 -7.25 -29.10
N LYS A 53 6.65 -6.48 -28.65
CA LYS A 53 6.54 -5.05 -28.98
C LYS A 53 7.75 -4.26 -28.47
N MET A 54 8.22 -4.55 -27.25
CA MET A 54 9.38 -3.88 -26.67
C MET A 54 10.66 -4.22 -27.44
N ILE A 55 10.86 -5.50 -27.78
CA ILE A 55 12.02 -5.95 -28.56
C ILE A 55 12.05 -5.27 -29.93
N LYS A 56 10.91 -5.25 -30.63
CA LYS A 56 10.80 -4.59 -31.94
C LYS A 56 11.07 -3.09 -31.84
N ARG A 57 10.59 -2.43 -30.78
CA ARG A 57 10.76 -0.98 -30.59
C ARG A 57 12.21 -0.56 -30.32
N PHE A 58 12.96 -1.36 -29.56
CA PHE A 58 14.34 -1.05 -29.17
C PHE A 58 15.38 -1.85 -29.93
N GLU A 59 14.96 -2.61 -30.94
CA GLU A 59 15.83 -3.46 -31.76
C GLU A 59 16.68 -4.43 -30.92
N PHE A 60 16.12 -4.92 -29.81
CA PHE A 60 16.79 -5.84 -28.87
C PHE A 60 16.83 -7.29 -29.38
N ASN A 61 16.98 -7.47 -30.69
CA ASN A 61 17.07 -8.80 -31.31
C ASN A 61 18.26 -9.59 -30.75
N PHE A 62 19.37 -8.92 -30.46
CA PHE A 62 20.55 -9.56 -29.86
C PHE A 62 20.27 -10.19 -28.49
N LEU A 63 19.39 -9.60 -27.67
CA LEU A 63 18.99 -10.15 -26.36
C LEU A 63 18.07 -11.38 -26.50
N ILE A 64 17.45 -11.58 -27.66
CA ILE A 64 16.72 -12.82 -27.94
C ILE A 64 17.71 -13.96 -28.13
N PHE A 65 18.72 -13.75 -28.98
CA PHE A 65 19.73 -14.76 -29.28
C PHE A 65 20.64 -15.03 -28.07
N LYS A 66 20.98 -14.00 -27.30
CA LYS A 66 21.80 -14.11 -26.08
C LYS A 66 20.94 -13.96 -24.83
N SER A 67 20.07 -14.94 -24.59
CA SER A 67 19.08 -14.91 -23.50
C SER A 67 19.65 -14.84 -22.08
N SER A 68 20.91 -15.26 -21.90
CA SER A 68 21.65 -15.18 -20.63
C SER A 68 22.22 -13.79 -20.34
N GLN A 69 22.27 -12.89 -21.34
CA GLN A 69 22.77 -11.54 -21.13
C GLN A 69 21.82 -10.72 -20.26
N THR A 70 22.41 -10.00 -19.31
CA THR A 70 21.68 -9.09 -18.45
C THR A 70 21.46 -7.75 -19.15
N LEU A 71 20.44 -7.00 -18.72
CA LEU A 71 20.19 -5.65 -19.24
C LEU A 71 21.31 -4.65 -18.88
N ASN A 72 22.28 -5.06 -18.08
CA ASN A 72 23.45 -4.26 -17.75
C ASN A 72 24.42 -4.14 -18.93
N THR A 73 24.32 -5.01 -19.95
CA THR A 73 25.11 -4.90 -21.19
C THR A 73 24.66 -3.72 -22.06
N LEU A 74 23.48 -3.13 -21.79
CA LEU A 74 22.99 -1.98 -22.52
C LEU A 74 23.78 -0.72 -22.17
N SER A 75 23.93 0.18 -23.16
CA SER A 75 24.56 1.47 -22.92
C SER A 75 23.77 2.28 -21.90
N LEU A 76 24.42 3.26 -21.27
CA LEU A 76 23.78 4.10 -20.26
C LEU A 76 22.56 4.86 -20.85
N ASP A 77 22.67 5.31 -22.10
CA ASP A 77 21.57 6.00 -22.79
C ASP A 77 20.42 5.05 -23.15
N GLN A 78 20.73 3.84 -23.62
CA GLN A 78 19.71 2.81 -23.86
C GLN A 78 18.95 2.46 -22.56
N ARG A 79 19.66 2.37 -21.42
CA ARG A 79 19.04 2.12 -20.12
C ARG A 79 18.14 3.26 -19.67
N LYS A 80 18.55 4.52 -19.88
CA LYS A 80 17.70 5.69 -19.61
C LYS A 80 16.42 5.68 -20.45
N ILE A 81 16.55 5.41 -21.75
CA ILE A 81 15.42 5.33 -22.67
C ILE A 81 14.47 4.19 -22.26
N LEU A 82 15.02 3.01 -21.93
CA LEU A 82 14.23 1.88 -21.45
C LEU A 82 13.48 2.21 -20.16
N ASN A 83 14.13 2.86 -19.20
CA ASN A 83 13.52 3.28 -17.94
C ASN A 83 12.38 4.29 -18.18
N MET A 84 12.61 5.28 -19.04
CA MET A 84 11.57 6.24 -19.46
C MET A 84 10.37 5.52 -20.08
N TYR A 85 10.61 4.57 -20.99
CA TYR A 85 9.54 3.80 -21.61
C TYR A 85 8.75 2.94 -20.61
N LEU A 86 9.44 2.20 -19.72
CA LEU A 86 8.78 1.39 -18.68
C LEU A 86 7.96 2.26 -17.72
N SER A 87 8.43 3.47 -17.42
CA SER A 87 7.72 4.43 -16.58
C SER A 87 6.43 4.96 -17.24
N GLN A 88 6.40 5.05 -18.56
CA GLN A 88 5.22 5.46 -19.33
C GLN A 88 4.20 4.31 -19.45
N LEU A 89 4.68 3.07 -19.57
CA LEU A 89 3.80 1.90 -19.73
C LEU A 89 2.91 1.66 -18.53
N ILE A 90 3.46 1.74 -17.31
CA ILE A 90 2.74 1.47 -16.07
C ILE A 90 2.98 2.59 -15.09
N SER A 91 1.90 3.01 -14.42
CA SER A 91 1.98 4.02 -13.37
C SER A 91 3.00 3.61 -12.30
N ILE A 92 3.98 4.48 -12.10
CA ILE A 92 4.98 4.39 -11.04
C ILE A 92 4.31 4.22 -9.67
N ASN A 93 3.22 4.94 -9.44
CA ASN A 93 2.59 5.03 -8.12
C ASN A 93 1.61 3.89 -7.83
N ASN A 94 0.97 3.35 -8.88
CA ASN A 94 -0.13 2.42 -8.72
C ASN A 94 0.26 1.04 -9.26
N ASN A 95 0.58 0.12 -8.35
CA ASN A 95 0.79 -1.28 -8.71
C ASN A 95 -0.53 -1.91 -9.19
N ILE A 96 -0.48 -2.69 -10.27
CA ILE A 96 -1.63 -3.37 -10.87
C ILE A 96 -2.36 -4.26 -9.86
N PHE A 97 -1.62 -4.97 -9.00
CA PHE A 97 -2.23 -5.81 -7.97
C PHE A 97 -3.01 -5.00 -6.94
N GLU A 98 -2.52 -3.80 -6.59
CA GLU A 98 -3.26 -2.90 -5.69
C GLU A 98 -4.52 -2.39 -6.37
N LEU A 99 -4.46 -2.04 -7.65
CA LEU A 99 -5.61 -1.60 -8.42
C LEU A 99 -6.69 -2.69 -8.49
N ILE A 100 -6.32 -3.94 -8.78
CA ILE A 100 -7.23 -5.09 -8.74
C ILE A 100 -7.83 -5.27 -7.34
N LYS A 101 -6.99 -5.21 -6.30
CA LYS A 101 -7.42 -5.31 -4.90
C LYS A 101 -8.45 -4.22 -4.54
N TYR A 102 -8.21 -2.96 -4.90
CA TYR A 102 -9.12 -1.86 -4.62
C TYR A 102 -10.44 -1.99 -5.38
N ASN A 103 -10.40 -2.46 -6.63
CA ASN A 103 -11.61 -2.74 -7.40
C ASN A 103 -12.47 -3.82 -6.71
N ILE A 104 -11.86 -4.90 -6.24
CA ILE A 104 -12.58 -5.97 -5.52
C ILE A 104 -13.13 -5.44 -4.18
N ILE A 105 -12.36 -4.66 -3.43
CA ILE A 105 -12.82 -4.01 -2.19
C ILE A 105 -14.01 -3.09 -2.46
N ARG A 106 -13.95 -2.28 -3.52
CA ARG A 106 -15.06 -1.41 -3.93
C ARG A 106 -16.34 -2.20 -4.18
N LEU A 107 -16.26 -3.32 -4.90
CA LEU A 107 -17.42 -4.19 -5.15
C LEU A 107 -18.04 -4.71 -3.86
N TYR A 108 -17.22 -5.02 -2.86
CA TYR A 108 -17.68 -5.42 -1.53
C TYR A 108 -18.34 -4.28 -0.76
N LEU A 109 -17.73 -3.09 -0.75
CA LEU A 109 -18.26 -1.91 -0.05
C LEU A 109 -19.62 -1.45 -0.60
N ILE A 110 -19.81 -1.53 -1.93
CA ILE A 110 -21.10 -1.26 -2.60
C ILE A 110 -22.13 -2.37 -2.35
N LYS A 111 -21.75 -3.47 -1.67
CA LYS A 111 -22.61 -4.62 -1.34
C LYS A 111 -23.14 -5.41 -2.56
N THR A 112 -22.41 -5.37 -3.67
CA THR A 112 -22.74 -6.14 -4.88
C THR A 112 -22.66 -7.66 -4.66
N PHE A 113 -23.38 -8.44 -5.48
CA PHE A 113 -23.31 -9.91 -5.46
C PHE A 113 -21.86 -10.42 -5.58
N LYS A 114 -21.09 -9.88 -6.54
CA LYS A 114 -19.68 -10.23 -6.75
C LYS A 114 -18.82 -9.97 -5.51
N GLY A 115 -19.03 -8.82 -4.87
CA GLY A 115 -18.36 -8.46 -3.62
C GLY A 115 -18.65 -9.46 -2.48
N ARG A 116 -19.91 -9.88 -2.34
CA ARG A 116 -20.31 -10.90 -1.35
C ARG A 116 -19.68 -12.26 -1.65
N CYS A 117 -19.66 -12.70 -2.90
CA CYS A 117 -18.98 -13.94 -3.28
C CYS A 117 -17.49 -13.92 -2.93
N HIS A 118 -16.78 -12.82 -3.23
CA HIS A 118 -15.37 -12.66 -2.85
C HIS A 118 -15.16 -12.68 -1.32
N ALA A 119 -16.09 -12.14 -0.54
CA ALA A 119 -16.02 -12.17 0.92
C ALA A 119 -16.21 -13.60 1.48
N LEU A 120 -17.16 -14.34 0.93
CA LEU A 120 -17.49 -15.71 1.34
C LEU A 120 -16.51 -16.76 0.78
N GLY A 121 -15.70 -16.41 -0.22
CA GLY A 121 -14.85 -17.36 -0.93
C GLY A 121 -15.61 -18.21 -1.95
N LYS A 122 -16.78 -17.76 -2.41
CA LYS A 122 -17.57 -18.45 -3.45
C LYS A 122 -17.14 -18.05 -4.86
N PRO A 123 -17.43 -18.85 -5.89
CA PRO A 123 -17.21 -18.44 -7.28
C PRO A 123 -18.05 -17.22 -7.65
N VAL A 124 -17.50 -16.36 -8.50
CA VAL A 124 -18.04 -15.02 -8.78
C VAL A 124 -18.84 -14.97 -10.09
N LYS A 125 -18.54 -15.88 -11.03
CA LYS A 125 -19.10 -15.89 -12.38
C LYS A 125 -20.28 -16.87 -12.56
N GLY A 126 -21.08 -17.07 -11.51
CA GLY A 126 -22.26 -17.96 -11.58
C GLY A 126 -21.94 -19.46 -11.75
N GLN A 127 -20.73 -19.89 -11.34
CA GLN A 127 -20.38 -21.30 -11.36
C GLN A 127 -21.17 -22.06 -10.27
N ARG A 128 -21.47 -23.33 -10.53
CA ARG A 128 -22.14 -24.22 -9.55
C ARG A 128 -21.31 -24.32 -8.27
N THR A 129 -21.98 -24.43 -7.12
CA THR A 129 -21.34 -24.49 -5.79
C THR A 129 -21.64 -25.75 -4.99
N TRP A 130 -22.48 -26.64 -5.54
CA TRP A 130 -22.81 -27.91 -4.91
C TRP A 130 -21.59 -28.85 -4.81
N SER A 131 -20.74 -28.85 -5.84
CA SER A 131 -19.44 -29.55 -5.87
C SER A 131 -18.34 -28.63 -6.43
N ASN A 132 -17.07 -28.95 -6.16
CA ASN A 132 -15.88 -28.36 -6.80
C ASN A 132 -15.69 -26.83 -6.67
N ALA A 133 -16.11 -26.21 -5.57
CA ALA A 133 -15.87 -24.78 -5.28
C ALA A 133 -14.62 -24.49 -4.43
N SER A 134 -13.78 -25.49 -4.15
CA SER A 134 -12.64 -25.40 -3.23
C SER A 134 -11.57 -24.42 -3.70
N THR A 135 -11.32 -24.34 -5.01
CA THR A 135 -10.34 -23.42 -5.61
C THR A 135 -10.73 -21.97 -5.39
N ALA A 136 -12.00 -21.62 -5.58
CA ALA A 136 -12.53 -20.29 -5.29
C ALA A 136 -12.34 -19.95 -3.81
N TYR A 137 -12.61 -20.89 -2.92
CA TYR A 137 -12.42 -20.69 -1.48
C TYR A 137 -10.93 -20.53 -1.13
N ARG A 138 -10.01 -21.24 -1.78
CA ARG A 138 -8.57 -21.10 -1.52
C ARG A 138 -7.99 -19.80 -2.08
N CYS A 139 -8.44 -19.35 -3.24
CA CYS A 139 -7.86 -18.21 -3.96
C CYS A 139 -8.52 -16.86 -3.61
N ASN A 140 -9.83 -16.81 -3.36
CA ASN A 140 -10.55 -15.58 -3.02
C ASN A 140 -10.29 -15.18 -1.56
N LYS A 141 -9.10 -14.64 -1.30
CA LYS A 141 -8.66 -14.23 0.05
C LYS A 141 -8.63 -12.71 0.26
N ILE A 142 -8.61 -11.93 -0.82
CA ILE A 142 -8.41 -10.47 -0.78
C ILE A 142 -9.37 -9.77 0.19
N ILE A 143 -10.68 -10.03 0.06
CA ILE A 143 -11.70 -9.41 0.92
C ILE A 143 -11.62 -9.92 2.35
N ARG A 144 -11.37 -11.22 2.56
CA ARG A 144 -11.24 -11.79 3.92
C ARG A 144 -10.07 -11.18 4.68
N PHE A 145 -8.93 -11.02 4.01
CA PHE A 145 -7.79 -10.31 4.59
C PHE A 145 -8.12 -8.84 4.86
N PHE A 146 -8.79 -8.15 3.93
CA PHE A 146 -9.22 -6.77 4.16
C PHE A 146 -10.13 -6.63 5.40
N ILE A 147 -11.17 -7.45 5.51
CA ILE A 147 -12.08 -7.46 6.66
C ILE A 147 -11.32 -7.75 7.96
N SER A 148 -10.41 -8.74 7.95
CA SER A 148 -9.57 -9.06 9.11
C SER A 148 -8.72 -7.86 9.55
N GLN A 149 -8.08 -7.17 8.61
CA GLN A 149 -7.28 -5.99 8.88
C GLN A 149 -8.12 -4.82 9.43
N VAL A 150 -9.30 -4.57 8.85
CA VAL A 150 -10.22 -3.54 9.34
C VAL A 150 -10.69 -3.85 10.77
N LYS A 151 -11.02 -5.12 11.07
CA LYS A 151 -11.38 -5.54 12.43
C LYS A 151 -10.24 -5.27 13.43
N LYS A 152 -9.00 -5.62 13.07
CA LYS A 152 -7.81 -5.36 13.91
C LYS A 152 -7.63 -3.87 14.18
N ASN A 153 -7.72 -3.04 13.14
CA ASN A 153 -7.58 -1.59 13.27
C ASN A 153 -8.68 -0.99 14.16
N ASN A 154 -9.94 -1.40 13.98
CA ASN A 154 -11.05 -0.93 14.81
C ASN A 154 -10.86 -1.30 16.29
N ILE A 155 -10.30 -2.47 16.60
CA ILE A 155 -10.00 -2.88 17.97
C ILE A 155 -8.90 -1.98 18.57
N ILE A 156 -7.86 -1.68 17.81
CA ILE A 156 -6.77 -0.78 18.23
C ILE A 156 -7.33 0.63 18.50
N GLU A 157 -8.12 1.17 17.58
CA GLU A 157 -8.73 2.49 17.73
C GLU A 157 -9.60 2.57 18.99
N LYS A 158 -10.50 1.60 19.20
CA LYS A 158 -11.33 1.52 20.42
C LYS A 158 -10.49 1.46 21.70
N LYS A 159 -9.39 0.70 21.70
CA LYS A 159 -8.46 0.65 22.86
C LYS A 159 -7.83 2.02 23.12
N THR A 160 -7.34 2.70 22.08
CA THR A 160 -6.74 4.04 22.22
C THR A 160 -7.73 5.08 22.72
N GLU A 161 -8.97 5.06 22.22
CA GLU A 161 -10.05 5.94 22.71
C GLU A 161 -10.36 5.69 24.19
N SER A 162 -10.37 4.42 24.61
CA SER A 162 -10.59 4.05 26.01
C SER A 162 -9.48 4.58 26.93
N LEU A 163 -8.22 4.52 26.48
CA LEU A 163 -7.06 5.06 27.21
C LEU A 163 -7.14 6.58 27.32
N ASN A 164 -7.47 7.26 26.21
CA ASN A 164 -7.63 8.71 26.20
C ASN A 164 -8.76 9.17 27.14
N LYS A 165 -9.90 8.46 27.15
CA LYS A 165 -10.99 8.73 28.10
C LYS A 165 -10.54 8.55 29.56
N LYS A 166 -9.75 7.52 29.86
CA LYS A 166 -9.17 7.30 31.21
C LYS A 166 -8.21 8.42 31.61
N LEU A 167 -7.33 8.85 30.71
CA LEU A 167 -6.40 9.97 30.94
C LEU A 167 -7.14 11.27 31.19
N MET A 168 -8.16 11.58 30.40
CA MET A 168 -9.01 12.77 30.60
C MET A 168 -9.72 12.74 31.96
N LYS A 169 -10.30 11.60 32.35
CA LYS A 169 -10.90 11.43 33.69
C LYS A 169 -9.88 11.64 34.81
N LYS A 170 -8.65 11.14 34.68
CA LYS A 170 -7.58 11.37 35.67
C LYS A 170 -7.18 12.85 35.77
N LYS A 171 -7.14 13.58 34.64
CA LYS A 171 -6.86 15.03 34.65
C LYS A 171 -7.96 15.82 35.36
N LEU A 172 -9.23 15.50 35.10
CA LEU A 172 -10.38 16.16 35.73
C LEU A 172 -10.52 15.82 37.23
N LYS A 173 -10.09 14.62 37.66
CA LYS A 173 -10.12 14.20 39.06
C LYS A 173 -8.99 14.79 39.93
N LYS A 174 -8.10 15.63 39.39
CA LYS A 174 -7.21 16.42 40.24
C LYS A 174 -8.11 17.33 41.07
N SER A 175 -8.21 17.05 42.37
CA SER A 175 -8.95 17.89 43.31
C SER A 175 -8.47 19.33 43.14
N ALA A 176 -9.42 20.27 43.14
CA ALA A 176 -9.08 21.68 43.21
C ALA A 176 -8.07 21.86 44.36
N PRO A 177 -6.98 22.64 44.17
CA PRO A 177 -6.04 22.88 45.23
C PRO A 177 -6.83 23.36 46.43
N LYS A 178 -6.70 22.67 47.57
CA LYS A 178 -7.33 23.12 48.82
C LYS A 178 -6.78 24.52 49.06
N ILE A 179 -7.62 25.55 48.85
CA ILE A 179 -7.28 26.91 49.27
C ILE A 179 -7.11 26.78 50.78
N LYS A 180 -5.87 26.78 51.25
CA LYS A 180 -5.61 26.91 52.68
C LYS A 180 -6.22 28.26 53.04
N MET A 181 -7.34 28.27 53.75
CA MET A 181 -7.82 29.49 54.37
C MET A 181 -6.68 30.00 55.23
N ILE A 182 -6.06 31.10 54.80
CA ILE A 182 -5.18 31.86 55.67
C ILE A 182 -6.12 32.45 56.69
N ILE A 183 -6.25 31.79 57.83
CA ILE A 183 -6.93 32.34 59.00
C ILE A 183 -6.03 33.51 59.43
N THR A 184 -6.33 34.70 58.94
CA THR A 184 -5.75 35.92 59.50
C THR A 184 -6.25 36.00 60.93
N LYS A 185 -5.38 35.72 61.90
CA LYS A 185 -5.68 36.02 63.30
C LYS A 185 -6.00 37.52 63.35
N LYS A 186 -7.27 37.88 63.54
CA LYS A 186 -7.65 39.25 63.89
C LYS A 186 -6.83 39.61 65.12
N LYS A 187 -5.85 40.51 64.97
CA LYS A 187 -5.22 41.15 66.13
C LYS A 187 -6.35 41.85 66.87
N LYS A 188 -6.65 41.41 68.09
CA LYS A 188 -7.46 42.23 69.00
C LYS A 188 -6.62 43.47 69.27
N ASN A 189 -7.10 44.64 68.85
CA ASN A 189 -6.56 45.89 69.34
C ASN A 189 -6.97 45.99 70.80
N LEU A 190 -6.04 45.66 71.71
CA LEU A 190 -6.09 46.14 73.08
C LEU A 190 -5.64 47.59 73.04
N TRP A 191 -6.61 48.49 72.98
CA TRP A 191 -6.46 49.87 73.44
C TRP A 191 -7.48 50.03 74.57
N PHE A 192 -6.91 50.37 75.73
CA PHE A 192 -7.49 50.74 77.03
C PHE A 192 -8.99 50.56 77.26
#